data_AF-A0A4R3TZU5-F1
#
_entry.id   AF-A0A4R3TZU5-F1
#
_cell.length_a   1.000
_cell.length_b   1.000
_cell.length_c   1.000
_cell.angle_alpha   90.00
_cell.angle_beta   90.00
_cell.angle_gamma   90.00
#
_symmetry.space_group_name_H-M   'P 1'
#
loop_
_entity.id
_entity.type
_entity.pdbx_description
1 polymer ?
#
loop_
_entity_poly.entity_id
_entity_poly.type
_entity_poly.pdbx_seq_one_letter_code
_entity_poly.pdbx_strand_id
1 'polypeptide(L)'
;MSKSTRPPKGWTPGNGSAPNNASSAREHEPLTIERVERALALCAYLIVQHGDRLAPIYDRLERELAGMRANDNAVVRAKRLLESYGGRPTPLSLAPPTTGVSRS
;
A
#
# COMPACT_ATOMS: atom_id res chain seq x y z
N MET A 1 -47.51 3.80 46.18
CA MET A 1 -46.30 4.49 46.64
C MET A 1 -45.24 4.45 45.55
N SER A 2 -45.11 5.52 44.76
CA SER A 2 -44.14 5.60 43.65
C SER A 2 -42.88 6.33 44.11
N LYS A 3 -41.76 5.62 44.25
CA LYS A 3 -40.47 6.26 44.52
C LYS A 3 -39.82 6.63 43.18
N SER A 4 -39.94 7.90 42.81
CA SER A 4 -39.20 8.53 41.73
C SER A 4 -37.77 8.81 42.22
N THR A 5 -36.84 7.92 41.88
CA THR A 5 -35.41 8.15 42.11
C THR A 5 -34.89 9.02 40.98
N ARG A 6 -34.67 10.31 41.23
CA ARG A 6 -33.94 11.17 40.29
C ARG A 6 -32.43 10.96 40.48
N PRO A 7 -31.65 10.83 39.40
CA PRO A 7 -30.19 10.81 39.51
C PRO A 7 -29.66 12.20 39.94
N PRO A 8 -28.53 12.27 40.66
CA PRO A 8 -27.92 13.53 41.08
C PRO A 8 -27.40 14.33 39.87
N LYS A 9 -27.49 15.66 39.97
CA LYS A 9 -26.96 16.62 38.98
C LYS A 9 -25.45 16.40 38.84
N GLY A 10 -25.02 15.82 37.71
CA GLY A 10 -23.61 15.57 37.39
C GLY A 10 -23.28 14.13 36.98
N TRP A 11 -24.24 13.19 37.02
CA TRP A 11 -24.01 11.82 36.54
C TRP A 11 -24.29 11.70 35.04
N THR A 12 -23.23 11.70 34.24
CA THR A 12 -23.28 11.22 32.85
C THR A 12 -22.95 9.73 32.87
N PRO A 13 -23.78 8.83 32.31
CA PRO A 13 -23.32 7.47 32.04
C PRO A 13 -22.15 7.60 31.08
N GLY A 14 -20.96 7.20 31.54
CA GLY A 14 -19.77 7.13 30.71
C GLY A 14 -20.07 6.20 29.55
N ASN A 15 -20.41 6.80 28.41
CA ASN A 15 -20.46 6.11 27.14
C ASN A 15 -19.01 5.75 26.80
N GLY A 16 -18.54 4.63 27.36
CA GLY A 16 -17.32 3.95 26.98
C GLY A 16 -17.47 3.38 25.57
N SER A 17 -17.74 4.23 24.59
CA SER A 17 -17.49 3.94 23.20
C SER A 17 -15.99 4.06 22.99
N ALA A 18 -15.27 3.00 23.36
CA ALA A 18 -13.96 2.76 22.80
C ALA A 18 -14.10 2.85 21.28
N PRO A 19 -13.24 3.59 20.56
CA PRO A 19 -13.23 3.51 19.11
C PRO A 19 -12.71 2.12 18.71
N ASN A 20 -13.61 1.17 18.60
CA ASN A 20 -13.46 -0.15 18.00
C ASN A 20 -13.25 -0.09 16.46
N ASN A 21 -12.89 1.08 15.92
CA ASN A 21 -12.72 1.35 14.50
C ASN A 21 -11.27 1.14 13.97
N ALA A 22 -10.31 0.70 14.81
CA ALA A 22 -8.97 0.40 14.30
C ALA A 22 -8.91 -0.87 13.43
N SER A 23 -9.95 -1.72 13.47
CA SER A 23 -10.00 -2.97 12.70
C SER A 23 -10.68 -2.81 11.33
N SER A 24 -11.62 -1.88 11.19
CA SER A 24 -12.43 -1.72 9.97
C SER A 24 -11.74 -0.92 8.85
N ALA A 25 -10.67 -0.17 9.19
CA ALA A 25 -9.84 0.53 8.19
C ALA A 25 -8.97 -0.41 7.34
N ARG A 26 -8.92 -1.72 7.67
CA ARG A 26 -8.18 -2.73 6.91
C ARG A 26 -8.94 -3.29 5.70
N GLU A 27 -10.22 -2.99 5.56
CA GLU A 27 -11.10 -3.76 4.66
C GLU A 27 -10.98 -3.42 3.18
N HIS A 28 -10.17 -2.42 2.78
CA HIS A 28 -9.95 -2.17 1.36
C HIS A 28 -8.60 -1.51 1.04
N GLU A 29 -7.54 -1.90 1.76
CA GLU A 29 -6.22 -1.43 1.36
C GLU A 29 -5.90 -1.97 -0.04
N PRO A 30 -5.61 -1.11 -1.04
CA PRO A 30 -5.42 -1.53 -2.41
C PRO A 30 -4.29 -2.57 -2.49
N LEU A 31 -4.53 -3.62 -3.27
CA LEU A 31 -3.55 -4.68 -3.49
C LEU A 31 -2.52 -4.14 -4.47
N THR A 32 -1.39 -3.64 -3.95
CA THR A 32 -0.28 -3.11 -4.75
C THR A 32 0.77 -4.18 -5.02
N ILE A 33 1.54 -4.00 -6.10
CA ILE A 33 2.66 -4.88 -6.46
C ILE A 33 3.62 -5.04 -5.27
N GLU A 34 3.96 -3.96 -4.56
CA GLU A 34 4.88 -4.03 -3.41
C GLU A 34 4.31 -4.83 -2.23
N ARG A 35 2.99 -4.89 -2.09
CA ARG A 35 2.35 -5.70 -1.03
C ARG A 35 2.42 -7.19 -1.38
N VAL A 36 2.21 -7.54 -2.65
CA VAL A 36 2.34 -8.92 -3.13
C VAL A 36 3.79 -9.39 -3.00
N GLU A 37 4.77 -8.55 -3.37
CA GLU A 37 6.19 -8.86 -3.20
C GLU A 37 6.59 -9.08 -1.74
N ARG A 38 6.10 -8.24 -0.82
CA ARG A 38 6.31 -8.44 0.63
C ARG A 38 5.65 -9.71 1.15
N ALA A 39 4.45 -10.03 0.68
CA ALA A 39 3.77 -11.27 1.04
C ALA A 39 4.54 -12.50 0.54
N LEU A 40 5.06 -12.47 -0.68
CA LEU A 40 5.92 -13.52 -1.24
C LEU A 40 7.18 -13.71 -0.38
N ALA A 41 7.85 -12.64 0.03
CA ALA A 41 9.03 -12.73 0.90
C ALA A 41 8.72 -13.42 2.23
N LEU A 42 7.58 -13.10 2.86
CA LEU A 42 7.14 -13.76 4.09
C LEU A 42 6.80 -15.24 3.85
N CYS A 43 6.10 -15.56 2.77
CA CYS A 43 5.80 -16.94 2.41
C CYS A 43 7.09 -17.75 2.14
N ALA A 44 8.06 -17.19 1.41
CA ALA A 44 9.34 -17.83 1.16
C ALA A 44 10.09 -18.12 2.48
N TYR A 45 10.15 -17.14 3.39
CA TYR A 45 10.75 -17.33 4.71
C TYR A 45 10.08 -18.49 5.47
N LEU A 46 8.75 -18.53 5.50
CA LEU A 46 8.02 -19.58 6.20
C LEU A 46 8.18 -20.94 5.52
N ILE A 47 8.26 -21.01 4.20
CA ILE A 47 8.51 -22.26 3.47
C ILE A 47 9.87 -22.84 3.83
N VAL A 48 10.91 -21.99 3.83
CA VAL A 48 12.28 -22.40 4.19
C VAL A 48 12.33 -22.90 5.63
N GLN A 49 11.61 -22.27 6.55
CA GLN A 49 11.65 -22.57 7.98
C GLN A 49 10.73 -23.73 8.41
N HIS A 50 9.56 -23.89 7.78
CA HIS A 50 8.48 -24.76 8.24
C HIS A 50 8.02 -25.79 7.19
N GLY A 51 8.67 -25.82 6.03
CA GLY A 51 8.37 -26.73 4.93
C GLY A 51 7.32 -26.19 3.95
N ASP A 52 6.97 -27.03 2.99
CA ASP A 52 6.24 -26.70 1.76
C ASP A 52 4.72 -26.48 1.92
N ARG A 53 4.18 -26.46 3.13
CA ARG A 53 2.73 -26.25 3.36
C ARG A 53 2.19 -24.96 2.74
N LEU A 54 3.05 -23.95 2.61
CA LEU A 54 2.69 -22.66 2.02
C LEU A 54 3.03 -22.56 0.53
N ALA A 55 3.64 -23.58 -0.08
CA ALA A 55 3.92 -23.63 -1.51
C ALA A 55 2.70 -23.28 -2.40
N PRO A 56 1.48 -23.82 -2.19
CA PRO A 56 0.34 -23.46 -3.04
C PRO A 56 -0.08 -21.99 -2.88
N ILE A 57 0.16 -21.38 -1.72
CA ILE A 57 -0.12 -19.96 -1.49
C ILE A 57 0.94 -19.11 -2.19
N TYR A 58 2.21 -19.51 -2.09
CA TYR A 58 3.33 -18.87 -2.77
C TYR A 58 3.13 -18.86 -4.30
N ASP A 59 2.81 -20.02 -4.88
CA ASP A 59 2.55 -20.15 -6.33
C ASP A 59 1.39 -19.26 -6.80
N ARG A 60 0.33 -19.14 -5.98
CA ARG A 60 -0.79 -18.25 -6.28
C ARG A 60 -0.33 -16.80 -6.29
N LEU A 61 0.45 -16.36 -5.30
CA LEU A 61 0.95 -14.99 -5.22
C LEU A 61 1.89 -14.66 -6.38
N GLU A 62 2.69 -15.61 -6.87
CA GLU A 62 3.53 -15.40 -8.06
C GLU A 62 2.69 -15.16 -9.32
N ARG A 63 1.58 -15.89 -9.49
CA ARG A 63 0.66 -15.69 -10.63
C ARG A 63 -0.04 -14.34 -10.56
N GLU A 64 -0.49 -13.93 -9.38
CA GLU A 64 -1.09 -12.61 -9.16
C GLU A 64 -0.07 -11.51 -9.47
N LEU A 65 1.17 -11.63 -8.98
CA LEU A 65 2.24 -10.68 -9.28
C LEU A 65 2.52 -10.58 -10.78
N ALA A 66 2.57 -11.72 -11.48
CA ALA A 66 2.77 -11.76 -12.92
C ALA A 66 1.60 -11.09 -13.67
N GLY A 67 0.35 -11.36 -13.27
CA GLY A 67 -0.84 -10.71 -13.85
C GLY A 67 -0.87 -9.20 -13.61
N MET A 68 -0.50 -8.76 -12.40
CA MET A 68 -0.40 -7.34 -12.07
C MET A 68 0.71 -6.65 -12.88
N ARG A 69 1.89 -7.26 -12.98
CA ARG A 69 3.00 -6.71 -13.78
C ARG A 69 2.71 -6.69 -15.28
N ALA A 70 1.94 -7.65 -15.80
CA ALA A 70 1.49 -7.66 -17.18
C ALA A 70 0.54 -6.48 -17.50
N ASN A 71 -0.30 -6.11 -16.54
CA ASN A 71 -1.21 -4.96 -16.65
C ASN A 71 -0.53 -3.62 -16.29
N ASP A 72 0.64 -3.66 -15.64
CA ASP A 72 1.42 -2.49 -15.26
C ASP A 72 2.20 -1.95 -16.47
N ASN A 73 1.48 -1.17 -17.30
CA ASN A 73 2.03 -0.51 -18.48
C ASN A 73 3.34 0.23 -18.14
N ALA A 74 4.36 0.11 -19.00
CA ALA A 74 5.66 0.76 -18.79
C ALA A 74 5.55 2.28 -18.48
N VAL A 75 4.53 2.93 -19.03
CA VAL A 75 4.20 4.34 -18.78
C VAL A 75 3.72 4.57 -17.33
N VAL A 76 2.94 3.66 -16.76
CA VAL A 76 2.49 3.74 -15.36
C VAL A 76 3.69 3.56 -14.43
N ARG A 77 4.57 2.60 -14.72
CA ARG A 77 5.83 2.42 -13.98
C ARG A 77 6.73 3.66 -14.06
N ALA A 78 6.90 4.25 -15.25
CA ALA A 78 7.69 5.46 -15.43
C ALA A 78 7.10 6.67 -14.67
N LYS A 79 5.77 6.82 -14.66
CA LYS A 79 5.09 7.87 -13.88
C LYS A 79 5.28 7.70 -12.39
N ARG A 80 5.07 6.49 -11.87
CA ARG A 80 5.24 6.17 -10.44
C ARG A 80 6.68 6.36 -9.98
N LEU A 81 7.65 6.01 -10.83
CA LEU A 81 9.06 6.28 -10.60
C LEU A 81 9.34 7.78 -10.51
N LEU A 82 8.80 8.60 -11.42
CA LEU A 82 8.98 10.05 -11.37
C LEU A 82 8.31 10.68 -10.14
N GLU A 83 7.14 10.18 -9.74
CA GLU A 83 6.44 10.60 -8.52
C GLU A 83 7.24 10.29 -7.24
N SER A 84 7.93 9.15 -7.17
CA SER A 84 8.76 8.79 -6.00
C SER A 84 10.01 9.67 -5.85
N TYR A 85 10.51 10.25 -6.94
CA TYR A 85 11.58 11.26 -6.91
C TYR A 85 11.07 12.68 -6.57
N GLY A 86 9.77 12.86 -6.30
CA GLY A 86 9.18 14.15 -5.87
C GLY A 86 9.17 15.23 -6.95
N GLY A 87 9.36 14.86 -8.22
CA GLY A 87 9.60 15.81 -9.30
C GLY A 87 8.47 15.87 -10.31
N ARG A 88 7.84 17.04 -10.42
CA ARG A 88 7.22 17.49 -11.67
C ARG A 88 8.23 17.22 -12.80
N PRO A 89 7.88 16.55 -13.91
CA PRO A 89 8.80 16.40 -15.03
C PRO A 89 9.21 17.80 -15.46
N THR A 90 10.46 18.16 -15.21
CA THR A 90 11.04 19.39 -15.73
C THR A 90 11.32 19.08 -17.20
N PRO A 91 10.64 19.72 -18.18
CA PRO A 91 10.90 19.47 -19.60
C PRO A 91 12.24 20.06 -20.07
N LEU A 92 13.22 20.22 -19.18
CA LEU A 92 14.37 21.12 -19.37
C LEU A 92 15.73 20.46 -19.10
N SER A 93 15.89 19.16 -19.34
CA SER A 93 17.23 18.56 -19.39
C SER A 93 17.41 17.49 -20.47
N LEU A 94 16.63 17.58 -21.56
CA LEU A 94 17.07 17.10 -22.87
C LEU A 94 17.29 18.33 -23.76
N ALA A 95 18.19 19.22 -23.37
CA ALA A 95 18.85 20.02 -24.39
C ALA A 95 19.64 19.01 -25.24
N PRO A 96 19.43 18.91 -26.56
CA PRO A 96 20.41 18.21 -27.39
C PRO A 96 21.77 18.83 -27.08
N PRO A 97 22.88 18.05 -27.03
CA PRO A 97 24.18 18.66 -26.94
C PRO A 97 24.22 19.68 -28.07
N THR A 98 24.27 20.97 -27.71
CA THR A 98 24.46 22.02 -28.69
C THR A 98 25.86 21.75 -29.20
N THR A 99 25.93 20.96 -30.27
CA THR A 99 27.13 20.76 -31.06
C THR A 99 27.44 22.13 -31.61
N GLY A 100 28.21 22.87 -30.82
CA GLY A 100 28.75 24.15 -31.19
C GLY A 100 29.46 23.94 -32.51
N VAL A 101 28.84 24.43 -33.58
CA VAL A 101 29.49 24.63 -34.87
C VAL A 101 30.59 25.64 -34.61
N SER A 102 31.77 25.15 -34.26
CA SER A 102 32.99 25.92 -34.25
C SER A 102 33.48 25.95 -35.69
N ARG A 103 33.18 27.06 -36.36
CA ARG A 103 33.72 27.38 -37.68
C ARG A 103 35.01 28.16 -37.42
N SER A 104 36.15 27.62 -37.82
CA SER A 104 37.45 28.29 -37.89
C SER A 104 38.19 27.75 -39.09
#